data_AF-A0A235BAC5-F1
#
_entry.id   AF-A0A235BAC5-F1
#
_cell.length_a   1.000
_cell.length_b   1.000
_cell.length_c   1.000
_cell.angle_alpha   90.00
_cell.angle_beta   90.00
_cell.angle_gamma   90.00
#
_symmetry.space_group_name_H-M   'P 1'
#
loop_
_entity.id
_entity.type
_entity.pdbx_description
1 polymer ?
#
loop_
_entity_poly.entity_id
_entity_poly.type
_entity_poly.pdbx_seq_one_letter_code
_entity_poly.pdbx_strand_id
1 'polypeptide(L)' 'MSLSTIGIPGLVIIFLVALILFGPSRLPQMGRAFGRTISEFKESTRGILGDEEKKPEAHSGEDKDQNRKP' A
#
# COMPACT_ATOMS: atom_id res chain seq x y z
N MET A 1 23.19 -29.89 -2.33
CA MET A 1 21.79 -29.60 -1.93
C MET A 1 21.65 -28.11 -1.75
N SER A 2 21.09 -27.44 -2.75
CA SER A 2 21.08 -25.98 -2.90
C SER A 2 19.95 -25.35 -2.09
N LEU A 3 20.30 -24.56 -1.07
CA LEU A 3 19.39 -23.74 -0.25
C LEU A 3 18.56 -22.72 -1.08
N SER A 4 18.93 -22.49 -2.34
CA SER A 4 18.24 -21.60 -3.28
C SER A 4 16.84 -22.08 -3.69
N THR A 5 16.44 -23.33 -3.39
CA THR A 5 15.06 -23.79 -3.61
C THR A 5 14.10 -23.36 -2.50
N ILE A 6 14.59 -22.86 -1.36
CA ILE A 6 13.77 -22.27 -0.27
C ILE A 6 13.46 -20.80 -0.61
N GLY A 7 12.96 -20.56 -1.82
CA GLY A 7 12.48 -19.25 -2.25
C GLY A 7 11.05 -19.00 -1.77
N ILE A 8 10.22 -18.48 -2.67
CA ILE A 8 8.77 -18.28 -2.46
C ILE A 8 8.07 -19.50 -1.81
N PRO A 9 8.37 -20.78 -2.16
CA PRO A 9 7.73 -21.92 -1.52
C PRO A 9 7.92 -21.99 0.00
N GLY A 10 9.10 -21.62 0.51
CA GLY A 10 9.38 -21.60 1.96
C GLY A 10 8.61 -20.48 2.67
N LEU A 11 8.53 -19.31 2.04
CA LEU A 11 7.76 -18.17 2.55
C LEU A 11 6.27 -18.53 2.66
N VAL A 12 5.70 -19.22 1.66
CA VAL A 12 4.29 -19.65 1.67
C VAL A 12 3.98 -20.55 2.88
N ILE A 13 4.88 -21.47 3.24
CA ILE A 13 4.68 -22.34 4.42
C ILE A 13 4.66 -21.51 5.71
N ILE A 14 5.63 -20.60 5.88
CA ILE A 14 5.68 -19.70 7.04
C ILE A 14 4.42 -18.83 7.09
N PHE A 15 3.98 -18.33 5.94
CA PHE A 15 2.77 -17.54 5.82
C PHE A 15 1.53 -18.34 6.21
N LEU A 16 1.43 -19.61 5.81
CA LEU A 16 0.33 -20.50 6.19
C LEU A 16 0.25 -20.68 7.71
N VAL A 17 1.38 -20.91 8.38
CA VAL A 17 1.44 -21.02 9.84
C VAL A 17 1.01 -19.70 10.49
N ALA A 18 1.51 -18.57 9.99
CA ALA A 18 1.11 -17.25 10.47
C ALA A 18 -0.40 -16.98 10.26
N LEU A 19 -0.96 -17.40 9.12
CA LEU A 19 -2.39 -17.27 8.82
C LEU A 19 -3.25 -18.14 9.73
N ILE A 20 -2.75 -19.28 10.23
CA ILE A 20 -3.47 -20.09 11.22
C ILE A 20 -3.47 -19.40 12.58
N LEU A 21 -2.33 -18.85 13.01
CA LEU A 21 -2.21 -18.17 14.31
C LEU A 21 -2.95 -16.83 14.35
N PHE A 22 -2.76 -16.00 13.33
CA PHE A 22 -3.35 -14.67 13.25
C PHE A 22 -4.69 -14.66 12.54
N GLY A 23 -4.96 -15.59 11.63
CA GLY A 23 -6.17 -15.60 10.79
C GLY A 23 -5.99 -14.80 9.49
N PRO A 24 -6.55 -15.27 8.36
CA PRO A 24 -6.38 -14.62 7.06
C PRO A 24 -7.00 -13.23 6.96
N SER A 25 -7.95 -12.90 7.83
CA SER A 25 -8.58 -11.58 7.86
C SER A 25 -7.78 -10.55 8.66
N ARG A 26 -6.90 -10.96 9.58
CA ARG A 26 -6.16 -10.02 10.45
C ARG A 26 -5.00 -9.35 9.73
N LEU A 27 -4.23 -10.08 8.93
CA LEU A 27 -3.11 -9.50 8.16
C LEU A 27 -3.56 -8.39 7.21
N PRO A 28 -4.64 -8.54 6.40
CA PRO A 28 -5.16 -7.46 5.56
C PRO A 28 -5.75 -6.30 6.36
N GLN A 29 -6.43 -6.55 7.48
CA GLN A 29 -6.99 -5.50 8.34
C GLN A 29 -5.87 -4.62 8.92
N MET A 30 -4.83 -5.25 9.48
CA MET A 30 -3.66 -4.54 10.00
C MET A 30 -2.91 -3.83 8.87
N GLY A 31 -2.71 -4.47 7.72
CA GLY A 31 -2.07 -3.87 6.54
C GLY A 31 -2.80 -2.62 6.02
N ARG A 32 -4.14 -2.60 6.06
CA ARG A 32 -4.93 -1.40 5.71
C ARG A 32 -4.70 -0.26 6.70
N ALA A 33 -4.68 -0.56 8.00
CA ALA A 33 -4.43 0.43 9.05
C ALA A 33 -3.00 1.01 8.94
N PHE A 34 -1.99 0.13 8.90
CA PHE A 34 -0.60 0.54 8.72
C PHE A 34 -0.37 1.25 7.38
N GLY A 35 -1.05 0.82 6.32
CA GLY A 35 -0.96 1.43 5.00
C GLY A 35 -1.44 2.89 4.99
N ARG A 36 -2.50 3.22 5.74
CA ARG A 36 -2.93 4.62 5.92
C ARG A 36 -1.87 5.44 6.64
N THR A 37 -1.32 4.93 7.75
CA THR A 37 -0.23 5.58 8.48
C THR A 37 1.00 5.80 7.61
N ILE A 38 1.42 4.80 6.82
CA ILE A 38 2.58 4.92 5.92
C ILE A 38 2.28 5.92 4.79
N SER A 39 1.06 5.95 4.26
CA SER A 39 0.66 6.92 3.22
C SER A 39 0.72 8.35 3.72
N GLU A 40 0.18 8.61 4.92
CA GLU A 40 0.22 9.92 5.58
C GLU A 40 1.65 10.30 5.98
N PHE A 41 2.43 9.34 6.47
CA PHE A 41 3.84 9.54 6.79
C PHE A 41 4.65 9.88 5.53
N LYS A 42 4.44 9.18 4.41
CA LYS A 42 5.09 9.49 3.12
C LYS A 42 4.74 10.90 2.65
N GLU A 43 3.48 11.31 2.75
CA GLU A 43 3.05 12.65 2.32
C GLU A 43 3.67 13.74 3.19
N SER A 44 3.66 13.56 4.51
CA SER A 44 4.28 14.47 5.46
C SER A 44 5.80 14.54 5.26
N THR A 45 6.42 13.39 4.99
CA THR A 45 7.87 13.28 4.74
C THR A 45 8.26 13.93 3.42
N ARG A 46 7.41 13.84 2.37
CA ARG A 46 7.63 14.53 1.08
C ARG A 46 7.64 16.05 1.23
N GLY A 47 6.76 16.61 2.07
CA GLY A 47 6.79 18.04 2.38
C GLY A 47 8.03 18.49 3.15
N ILE A 48 8.64 17.60 3.93
CA ILE A 48 9.85 17.89 4.73
C ILE A 48 11.13 17.64 3.94
N LEU A 49 11.17 16.63 3.05
CA LEU A 49 12.38 16.27 2.29
C LEU A 49 12.75 17.25 1.18
N GLY A 50 11.95 18.28 0.95
CA GLY A 50 12.30 19.37 0.06
C GLY A 50 11.83 19.18 -1.38
N ASP A 51 11.39 20.30 -1.92
CA ASP A 51 10.71 20.60 -3.16
C ASP A 51 11.47 20.30 -4.48
N GLU A 52 11.89 19.05 -4.75
CA GLU A 52 12.69 18.78 -5.98
C GLU A 52 12.28 17.55 -6.83
N GLU A 53 11.12 16.92 -6.62
CA GLU A 53 10.60 15.96 -7.61
C GLU A 53 9.11 16.15 -7.92
N LYS A 54 8.85 17.01 -8.91
CA LYS A 54 7.62 17.00 -9.70
C LYS A 54 7.27 15.57 -10.11
N LYS A 55 6.06 15.11 -9.78
CA LYS A 55 5.37 14.06 -10.55
C LYS A 55 3.85 14.12 -10.35
N PRO A 56 3.09 13.55 -11.30
CA PRO A 56 1.99 14.18 -12.00
C PRO A 56 0.70 14.06 -11.20
N GLU A 57 -0.12 15.09 -11.31
CA GLU A 57 -1.49 15.08 -10.86
C GLU A 57 -2.25 14.02 -11.68
N ALA A 58 -2.51 12.88 -11.06
CA ALA A 58 -3.47 11.90 -11.53
C ALA A 58 -4.71 11.95 -10.62
N HIS A 59 -5.34 13.13 -10.55
CA HIS A 59 -6.74 13.23 -10.17
C HIS A 59 -7.58 13.03 -11.44
N SER A 60 -7.76 11.76 -11.80
CA SER A 60 -8.87 11.34 -12.65
C SER A 60 -10.13 11.35 -11.77
N GLY A 61 -11.12 12.15 -12.18
CA GLY A 61 -12.46 12.11 -11.62
C GLY A 61 -12.93 13.42 -10.99
N GLU A 62 -12.83 14.55 -11.71
CA GLU A 62 -13.73 15.67 -11.45
C GLU A 62 -15.06 15.43 -12.17
N ASP A 63 -16.06 15.29 -11.30
CA ASP A 63 -17.48 15.23 -11.52
C ASP A 63 -17.93 16.26 -12.58
N LYS A 64 -18.37 15.77 -13.74
CA LYS A 64 -19.10 16.59 -14.72
C LYS A 64 -20.54 16.75 -14.25
N ASP A 65 -20.77 17.58 -13.24
CA ASP A 65 -22.07 18.19 -13.04
C ASP A 65 -21.90 19.63 -12.56
N GLN A 66 -22.83 20.47 -12.98
CA GLN A 66 -23.02 21.83 -12.51
C GLN A 66 -22.06 22.89 -13.12
N ASN A 67 -22.42 23.43 -14.30
CA ASN A 67 -23.00 24.78 -14.37
C ASN A 67 -23.23 25.24 -15.84
N ARG A 68 -24.50 25.25 -16.25
CA ARG A 68 -25.20 26.24 -17.10
C ARG A 68 -24.64 26.64 -18.47
N LYS A 69 -25.28 26.02 -19.49
CA LYS A 69 -25.86 26.53 -20.76
C LYS A 69 -25.85 28.07 -21.01
N PRO A 70 -25.94 28.47 -22.30
CA PRO A 70 -24.99 29.30 -23.06
C PRO A 70 -25.02 30.80 -22.74
#